data_AF-A0A940PJL8-F1
#
_entry.id   AF-A0A940PJL8-F1
#
_cell.length_a   1.000
_cell.length_b   1.000
_cell.length_c   1.000
_cell.angle_alpha   90.00
_cell.angle_beta   90.00
_cell.angle_gamma   90.00
#
_symmetry.space_group_name_H-M   'P 1'
#
loop_
_entity.id
_entity.type
_entity.pdbx_description
1 polymer ?
#
loop_
_entity_poly.entity_id
_entity_poly.type
_entity_poly.pdbx_seq_one_letter_code
_entity_poly.pdbx_strand_id
1 'polypeptide(L)'
;MTVEINNESDIEIEEVRIQRLAAFVLESMHVHPSTELGVMLVNEDAIAQLHVQWMDLPGPTDVLSFPMDELRPGRADAQTPAGLLGDIVICPQIAQAQGEAAGHDLAQEVSVLLTHGMLHLLGYDHAAPDEEAEMFGLQRDLLLSFAMHERSR
;
A
#
# COMPACT_ATOMS: atom_id res chain seq x y z
N MET A 1 16.00 2.77 1.09
CA MET A 1 14.60 3.16 0.86
C MET A 1 14.14 3.84 2.12
N THR A 2 13.44 4.96 1.97
CA THR A 2 12.90 5.69 3.12
C THR A 2 11.39 5.45 3.13
N VAL A 3 10.91 4.70 4.12
CA VAL A 3 9.48 4.48 4.34
C VAL A 3 9.15 5.13 5.67
N GLU A 4 8.40 6.23 5.62
CA GLU A 4 7.92 6.93 6.80
C GLU A 4 6.53 6.41 7.16
N ILE A 5 6.36 6.00 8.42
CA ILE A 5 5.06 5.55 8.94
C ILE A 5 4.64 6.51 10.03
N ASN A 6 3.41 7.00 9.94
CA ASN A 6 2.78 7.80 10.98
C ASN A 6 1.42 7.17 11.34
N ASN A 7 1.27 6.72 12.59
CA ASN A 7 0.02 6.20 13.09
C ASN A 7 -0.73 7.25 13.92
N GLU A 8 -1.73 7.87 13.30
CA GLU A 8 -2.66 8.81 13.93
C GLU A 8 -4.02 8.17 14.23
N SER A 9 -4.12 6.85 14.05
CA SER A 9 -5.30 6.07 14.46
C SER A 9 -5.20 5.67 15.93
N ASP A 10 -6.34 5.28 16.50
CA ASP A 10 -6.40 4.71 17.86
C ASP A 10 -6.11 3.20 17.88
N ILE A 11 -5.66 2.61 16.76
CA ILE A 11 -5.42 1.18 16.61
C ILE A 11 -3.92 0.89 16.57
N GLU A 12 -3.47 -0.01 17.45
CA GLU A 12 -2.08 -0.46 17.49
C GLU A 12 -1.80 -1.39 16.30
N ILE A 13 -0.75 -1.05 15.54
CA ILE A 13 -0.32 -1.78 14.34
C ILE A 13 1.19 -2.06 14.44
N GLU A 14 1.63 -3.23 13.97
CA GLU A 14 3.05 -3.56 13.87
C GLU A 14 3.72 -2.77 12.73
N GLU A 15 4.12 -1.53 12.98
CA GLU A 15 4.74 -0.64 11.99
C GLU A 15 5.99 -1.25 11.34
N VAL A 16 6.76 -2.06 12.09
CA VAL A 16 7.94 -2.74 11.55
C VAL A 16 7.54 -3.71 10.43
N ARG A 17 6.36 -4.36 10.51
CA ARG A 17 5.87 -5.23 9.44
C ARG A 17 5.51 -4.44 8.18
N ILE A 18 4.86 -3.29 8.35
CA ILE A 18 4.55 -2.37 7.24
C ILE A 18 5.85 -1.92 6.56
N GLN A 19 6.85 -1.49 7.32
CA GLN A 19 8.18 -1.11 6.80
C GLN A 19 8.82 -2.25 6.00
N ARG A 20 8.80 -3.49 6.54
CA ARG A 20 9.36 -4.67 5.86
C ARG A 20 8.63 -4.99 4.57
N LEU A 21 7.30 -4.97 4.59
CA LEU A 21 6.48 -5.23 3.41
C LEU A 21 6.71 -4.16 2.34
N ALA A 22 6.68 -2.88 2.71
CA ALA A 22 6.94 -1.79 1.78
C ALA A 22 8.33 -1.91 1.14
N ALA A 23 9.38 -2.13 1.94
CA ALA A 23 10.72 -2.33 1.41
C ALA A 23 10.80 -3.54 0.46
N PHE A 24 10.15 -4.65 0.81
CA PHE A 24 10.09 -5.85 -0.02
C PHE A 24 9.40 -5.59 -1.37
N VAL A 25 8.26 -4.89 -1.37
CA VAL A 25 7.54 -4.55 -2.60
C VAL A 25 8.38 -3.60 -3.47
N LEU A 26 8.96 -2.54 -2.89
CA LEU A 26 9.82 -1.62 -3.63
C LEU A 26 11.02 -2.33 -4.27
N GLU A 27 11.66 -3.25 -3.55
CA GLU A 27 12.76 -4.06 -4.08
C GLU A 27 12.28 -4.97 -5.23
N SER A 28 11.18 -5.69 -5.02
CA SER A 28 10.60 -6.60 -6.01
C SER A 28 10.18 -5.88 -7.30
N MET A 29 9.77 -4.62 -7.17
CA MET A 29 9.37 -3.75 -8.27
C MET A 29 10.53 -2.92 -8.85
N HIS A 30 11.78 -3.20 -8.42
CA HIS A 30 13.00 -2.55 -8.86
C HIS A 30 12.97 -1.02 -8.72
N VAL A 31 12.32 -0.54 -7.66
CA VAL A 31 12.28 0.88 -7.32
C VAL A 31 13.63 1.30 -6.76
N HIS A 32 14.05 2.50 -7.13
CA HIS A 32 15.32 3.06 -6.69
C HIS A 32 15.40 3.12 -5.16
N PRO A 33 16.53 2.74 -4.53
CA PRO A 33 16.66 2.71 -3.08
C PRO A 33 16.60 4.09 -2.42
N SER A 34 16.74 5.17 -3.18
CA SER A 34 16.54 6.56 -2.72
C SER A 34 15.13 7.09 -2.95
N THR A 35 14.16 6.22 -3.23
CA THR A 35 12.75 6.60 -3.29
C THR A 35 12.13 6.68 -1.89
N GLU A 36 11.24 7.66 -1.72
CA GLU A 36 10.52 7.93 -0.47
C GLU A 36 9.04 7.53 -0.61
N LEU A 37 8.50 6.89 0.44
CA LEU A 37 7.09 6.50 0.57
C LEU A 37 6.58 6.93 1.94
N GLY A 38 5.48 7.67 1.97
CA GLY A 38 4.73 7.97 3.18
C GLY A 38 3.58 6.97 3.39
N VAL A 39 3.43 6.48 4.62
CA VAL A 39 2.28 5.65 5.03
C VAL A 39 1.65 6.28 6.27
N MET A 40 0.38 6.65 6.17
CA MET A 40 -0.39 7.22 7.26
C MET A 40 -1.53 6.29 7.65
N LEU A 41 -1.65 6.00 8.94
CA LEU A 41 -2.80 5.27 9.49
C LEU A 41 -3.70 6.27 10.19
N VAL A 42 -4.96 6.37 9.77
CA VAL A 42 -5.91 7.38 10.27
C VAL A 42 -7.25 6.74 10.66
N ASN A 43 -8.06 7.45 11.43
CA ASN A 43 -9.40 7.02 11.77
C ASN A 43 -10.42 7.27 10.63
N GLU A 44 -11.63 6.74 10.79
CA GLU A 44 -12.71 6.86 9.80
C GLU A 44 -13.09 8.32 9.48
N ASP A 45 -13.13 9.18 10.51
CA ASP A 45 -13.48 10.60 10.33
C ASP A 45 -12.45 11.34 9.47
N ALA A 46 -11.16 11.04 9.67
CA ALA A 46 -10.06 11.64 8.92
C ALA A 46 -10.04 11.13 7.46
N ILE A 47 -10.16 9.81 7.24
CA ILE A 47 -10.15 9.28 5.87
C ILE A 47 -11.41 9.71 5.10
N ALA A 48 -12.57 9.85 5.76
CA ALA A 48 -13.78 10.39 5.12
C ALA A 48 -13.60 11.84 4.66
N GLN A 49 -12.92 12.67 5.45
CA GLN A 49 -12.59 14.04 5.05
C GLN A 49 -11.66 14.07 3.83
N LEU A 50 -10.63 13.20 3.82
CA LEU A 50 -9.72 13.08 2.68
C LEU A 50 -10.44 12.54 1.43
N HIS A 51 -11.33 11.57 1.59
CA HIS A 51 -12.09 10.98 0.50
C HIS A 51 -13.00 12.03 -0.18
N VAL A 52 -13.67 12.87 0.61
CA VAL A 52 -14.45 14.00 0.07
C VAL A 52 -13.53 15.03 -0.57
N GLN A 53 -12.44 15.42 0.11
CA GLN A 53 -11.56 16.48 -0.36
C GLN A 53 -10.88 16.15 -1.70
N TRP A 54 -10.46 14.90 -1.88
CA TRP A 54 -9.62 14.51 -3.02
C TRP A 54 -10.37 13.71 -4.08
N MET A 55 -11.41 12.96 -3.72
CA MET A 55 -12.19 12.13 -4.65
C MET A 55 -13.61 12.67 -4.90
N ASP A 56 -14.06 13.70 -4.17
CA ASP A 56 -15.44 14.21 -4.20
C ASP A 56 -16.49 13.11 -3.91
N LEU A 57 -16.09 12.11 -3.11
CA LEU A 57 -16.93 10.97 -2.73
C LEU A 57 -17.26 11.00 -1.23
N PRO A 58 -18.52 10.78 -0.85
CA PRO A 58 -18.92 10.83 0.55
C PRO A 58 -18.56 9.53 1.29
N GLY A 59 -18.29 9.68 2.60
CA GLY A 59 -18.05 8.55 3.51
C GLY A 59 -16.60 8.09 3.55
N PRO A 60 -16.25 7.23 4.52
CA PRO A 60 -14.89 6.73 4.65
C PRO A 60 -14.59 5.65 3.60
N THR A 61 -13.30 5.42 3.36
CA THR A 61 -12.79 4.31 2.55
C THR A 61 -11.70 3.57 3.33
N ASP A 62 -11.29 2.41 2.84
CA ASP A 62 -10.22 1.59 3.42
C ASP A 62 -8.81 2.16 3.16
N VAL A 63 -8.53 2.58 1.94
CA VAL A 63 -7.24 3.12 1.52
C VAL A 63 -7.38 4.25 0.49
N LEU A 64 -6.50 5.25 0.58
CA LEU A 64 -6.28 6.27 -0.44
C LEU A 64 -4.80 6.29 -0.84
N SER A 65 -4.53 6.51 -2.11
CA SER A 65 -3.16 6.58 -2.66
C SER A 65 -2.96 7.90 -3.39
N PHE A 66 -1.92 8.63 -3.04
CA PHE A 66 -1.60 9.96 -3.57
C PHE A 66 -0.25 9.92 -4.30
N PRO A 67 -0.24 9.66 -5.63
CA PRO A 67 1.00 9.62 -6.40
C PRO A 67 1.65 11.00 -6.52
N MET A 68 2.99 11.03 -6.50
CA MET A 68 3.78 12.26 -6.67
C MET A 68 4.57 12.27 -7.98
N ASP A 69 5.75 11.64 -8.04
CA ASP A 69 6.61 11.67 -9.24
C ASP A 69 6.16 10.69 -10.34
N GLU A 70 4.97 10.08 -10.17
CA GLU A 70 4.36 9.12 -11.11
C GLU A 70 5.34 8.05 -11.59
N LEU A 71 6.09 7.47 -10.66
CA LEU A 71 7.07 6.43 -10.96
C LEU A 71 6.39 5.20 -11.59
N ARG A 72 7.15 4.46 -12.39
CA ARG A 72 6.74 3.17 -12.94
C ARG A 72 7.73 2.10 -12.51
N PRO A 73 7.33 0.83 -12.40
CA PRO A 73 8.22 -0.26 -12.03
C PRO A 73 9.49 -0.29 -12.89
N GLY A 74 10.61 -0.58 -12.24
CA GLY A 74 11.88 -0.78 -12.92
C GLY A 74 12.01 -2.20 -13.49
N ARG A 75 13.22 -2.51 -13.93
CA ARG A 75 13.66 -3.84 -14.37
C ARG A 75 14.93 -4.23 -13.62
N ALA A 76 15.27 -5.51 -13.63
CA ALA A 76 16.47 -6.04 -12.99
C ALA A 76 17.78 -5.35 -13.46
N ASP A 77 17.82 -4.90 -14.71
CA ASP A 77 18.96 -4.20 -15.32
C ASP A 77 18.82 -2.67 -15.31
N ALA A 78 17.66 -2.13 -14.91
CA ALA A 78 17.37 -0.70 -14.91
C ALA A 78 16.31 -0.36 -13.85
N GLN A 79 16.75 0.07 -12.68
CA GLN A 79 15.86 0.59 -11.64
C GLN A 79 15.14 1.87 -12.09
N THR A 80 14.11 2.25 -11.35
CA THR A 80 13.45 3.55 -11.53
C THR A 80 14.42 4.70 -11.29
N PRO A 81 14.09 5.93 -11.71
CA PRO A 81 14.71 7.13 -11.14
C PRO A 81 14.48 7.20 -9.62
N ALA A 82 15.37 7.89 -8.92
CA ALA A 82 15.09 8.34 -7.54
C ALA A 82 13.97 9.39 -7.56
N GLY A 83 13.12 9.40 -6.54
CA GLY A 83 12.01 10.35 -6.45
C GLY A 83 11.08 10.09 -5.28
N LEU A 84 9.97 10.82 -5.24
CA LEU A 84 8.88 10.64 -4.29
C LEU A 84 7.83 9.72 -4.90
N LEU A 85 7.59 8.56 -4.28
CA LEU A 85 6.55 7.65 -4.75
C LEU A 85 5.16 8.23 -4.45
N GLY A 86 5.01 8.78 -3.25
CA GLY A 86 3.77 9.41 -2.78
C GLY A 86 3.37 8.93 -1.39
N ASP A 87 2.10 9.13 -1.07
CA ASP A 87 1.52 8.81 0.23
C ASP A 87 0.41 7.75 0.12
N ILE A 88 0.37 6.84 1.08
CA ILE A 88 -0.71 5.87 1.26
C ILE A 88 -1.38 6.15 2.60
N VAL A 89 -2.69 6.37 2.58
CA VAL A 89 -3.49 6.59 3.80
C VAL A 89 -4.42 5.41 3.99
N ILE A 90 -4.28 4.68 5.09
CA ILE A 90 -5.08 3.49 5.41
C ILE A 90 -5.92 3.76 6.66
N CYS A 91 -7.15 3.26 6.68
CA CYS A 91 -8.00 3.26 7.87
C CYS A 91 -8.03 1.87 8.55
N PRO A 92 -7.33 1.68 9.68
CA PRO A 92 -7.25 0.38 10.34
C PRO A 92 -8.61 -0.14 10.84
N GLN A 93 -9.56 0.74 11.19
CA GLN A 93 -10.91 0.35 11.62
C GLN A 93 -11.65 -0.39 10.50
N ILE A 94 -11.60 0.17 9.28
CA ILE A 94 -12.24 -0.43 8.11
C ILE A 94 -11.49 -1.69 7.68
N ALA A 95 -10.15 -1.64 7.68
CA ALA A 95 -9.32 -2.82 7.42
C ALA A 95 -9.61 -3.97 8.40
N GLN A 96 -9.89 -3.66 9.67
CA GLN A 96 -10.26 -4.69 10.65
C GLN A 96 -11.58 -5.37 10.25
N ALA A 97 -12.61 -4.58 9.93
CA ALA A 97 -13.90 -5.11 9.52
C ALA A 97 -13.82 -5.91 8.20
N GLN A 98 -13.02 -5.44 7.25
CA GLN A 98 -12.76 -6.15 5.98
C GLN A 98 -12.02 -7.47 6.21
N GLY A 99 -10.95 -7.46 7.01
CA GLY A 99 -10.21 -8.67 7.38
C GLY A 99 -11.11 -9.71 8.03
N GLU A 100 -11.93 -9.30 9.01
CA GLU A 100 -12.91 -10.18 9.66
C GLU A 100 -13.91 -10.79 8.67
N ALA A 101 -14.42 -9.98 7.73
CA ALA A 101 -15.35 -10.45 6.71
C ALA A 101 -14.70 -11.41 5.69
N ALA A 102 -13.42 -11.19 5.38
CA ALA A 102 -12.63 -12.02 4.47
C ALA A 102 -11.96 -13.23 5.16
N GLY A 103 -12.04 -13.31 6.49
CA GLY A 103 -11.55 -14.45 7.29
C GLY A 103 -10.05 -14.39 7.64
N HIS A 104 -9.47 -13.20 7.76
CA HIS A 104 -8.09 -12.99 8.18
C HIS A 104 -7.95 -11.83 9.17
N ASP A 105 -6.76 -11.68 9.77
CA ASP A 105 -6.53 -10.65 10.76
C ASP A 105 -6.24 -9.28 10.14
N LEU A 106 -6.32 -8.26 10.99
CA LEU A 106 -6.02 -6.87 10.64
C LEU A 106 -4.63 -6.70 10.03
N ALA A 107 -3.61 -7.40 10.54
CA ALA A 107 -2.25 -7.29 10.02
C ALA A 107 -2.15 -7.78 8.58
N GLN A 108 -2.89 -8.84 8.23
CA GLN A 108 -2.98 -9.33 6.87
C GLN A 108 -3.77 -8.37 5.98
N GLU A 109 -4.88 -7.78 6.45
CA GLU A 109 -5.63 -6.81 5.64
C GLU A 109 -4.85 -5.52 5.39
N VAL A 110 -4.16 -4.98 6.40
CA VAL A 110 -3.24 -3.85 6.21
C VAL A 110 -2.14 -4.18 5.21
N SER A 111 -1.66 -5.43 5.16
CA SER A 111 -0.69 -5.87 4.16
C SER A 111 -1.28 -5.84 2.74
N VAL A 112 -2.54 -6.28 2.60
CA VAL A 112 -3.30 -6.23 1.34
C VAL A 112 -3.45 -4.79 0.87
N LEU A 113 -3.99 -3.91 1.72
CA LEU A 113 -4.24 -2.50 1.41
C LEU A 113 -2.96 -1.72 1.12
N LEU A 114 -1.88 -1.98 1.88
CA LEU A 114 -0.58 -1.36 1.61
C LEU A 114 -0.04 -1.77 0.24
N THR A 115 -0.05 -3.07 -0.07
CA THR A 115 0.44 -3.56 -1.37
C THR A 115 -0.40 -2.99 -2.51
N HIS A 116 -1.72 -2.96 -2.33
CA HIS A 116 -2.67 -2.38 -3.27
C HIS A 116 -2.35 -0.90 -3.54
N GLY A 117 -2.20 -0.09 -2.49
CA GLY A 117 -1.87 1.33 -2.62
C GLY A 117 -0.52 1.56 -3.30
N MET A 118 0.50 0.76 -2.97
CA MET A 118 1.82 0.87 -3.62
C MET A 118 1.77 0.54 -5.11
N LEU A 119 0.94 -0.41 -5.53
CA LEU A 119 0.73 -0.72 -6.94
C LEU A 119 0.04 0.43 -7.67
N HIS A 120 -0.95 1.08 -7.06
CA HIS A 120 -1.54 2.32 -7.58
C HIS A 120 -0.50 3.44 -7.73
N LEU A 121 0.37 3.65 -6.73
CA LEU A 121 1.45 4.64 -6.80
C LEU A 121 2.46 4.33 -7.93
N LEU A 122 2.61 3.07 -8.30
CA LEU A 122 3.44 2.61 -9.42
C LEU A 122 2.70 2.62 -10.77
N GLY A 123 1.47 3.13 -10.80
CA GLY A 123 0.70 3.32 -12.02
C GLY A 123 -0.03 2.08 -12.53
N TYR A 124 -0.21 1.06 -11.69
CA TYR A 124 -1.21 0.02 -11.95
C TYR A 124 -2.60 0.54 -11.61
N ASP A 125 -3.61 0.07 -12.32
CA ASP A 125 -5.02 0.35 -12.05
C ASP A 125 -5.79 -0.98 -12.16
N HIS A 126 -7.07 -0.97 -11.79
CA HIS A 126 -7.96 -2.11 -11.89
C HIS A 126 -9.36 -1.68 -12.38
N ALA A 127 -9.42 -0.64 -13.21
CA ALA A 127 -10.66 -0.14 -13.79
C ALA A 127 -11.18 -1.02 -14.93
N ALA A 128 -10.28 -1.58 -15.76
CA ALA A 128 -10.61 -2.55 -16.78
C ALA A 128 -10.33 -4.00 -16.34
N PRO A 129 -11.06 -5.01 -16.86
CA PRO A 129 -10.90 -6.41 -16.43
C PRO A 129 -9.50 -7.00 -16.64
N ASP A 130 -8.77 -6.54 -17.66
CA ASP A 130 -7.39 -6.95 -17.94
C ASP A 130 -6.39 -6.30 -16.97
N GLU A 131 -6.57 -5.02 -16.68
CA GLU A 131 -5.80 -4.28 -15.66
C GLU A 131 -6.04 -4.88 -14.26
N GLU A 132 -7.29 -5.17 -13.91
CA GLU A 132 -7.66 -5.84 -12.66
C GLU A 132 -6.97 -7.19 -12.52
N ALA A 133 -7.02 -8.01 -13.57
CA ALA A 133 -6.39 -9.33 -13.56
C ALA A 133 -4.86 -9.24 -13.39
N GLU A 134 -4.21 -8.27 -14.03
CA GLU A 134 -2.78 -8.01 -13.88
C GLU A 134 -2.44 -7.56 -12.46
N MET A 135 -3.10 -6.50 -11.99
CA MET A 135 -2.82 -5.88 -10.69
C MET A 135 -3.08 -6.85 -9.53
N PHE A 136 -4.22 -7.56 -9.54
CA PHE A 136 -4.57 -8.49 -8.47
C PHE A 136 -3.69 -9.74 -8.51
N GLY A 137 -3.29 -10.19 -9.70
CA GLY A 137 -2.32 -11.26 -9.86
C GLY A 137 -0.98 -10.88 -9.22
N LEU A 138 -0.47 -9.70 -9.55
CA LEU A 138 0.78 -9.16 -9.02
C LEU A 138 0.71 -8.94 -7.50
N GLN A 139 -0.37 -8.35 -7.00
CA GLN A 139 -0.62 -8.14 -5.57
C GLN A 139 -0.53 -9.47 -4.81
N ARG A 140 -1.22 -10.51 -5.29
CA ARG A 140 -1.19 -11.84 -4.68
C ARG A 140 0.23 -12.41 -4.68
N ASP A 141 0.92 -12.34 -5.81
CA ASP A 141 2.25 -12.93 -5.96
C ASP A 141 3.28 -12.23 -5.06
N LEU A 142 3.18 -10.90 -4.89
CA LEU A 142 3.99 -10.12 -3.95
C LEU A 142 3.72 -10.52 -2.50
N LEU A 143 2.46 -10.61 -2.08
CA LEU A 143 2.08 -10.99 -0.72
C LEU A 143 2.53 -12.42 -0.36
N LEU A 144 2.35 -13.37 -1.28
CA LEU A 144 2.81 -14.74 -1.10
C LEU A 144 4.34 -14.79 -0.99
N SER A 145 5.05 -14.05 -1.84
CA SER A 145 6.52 -14.00 -1.81
C SER A 145 7.04 -13.36 -0.52
N PHE A 146 6.40 -12.30 -0.04
CA PHE A 146 6.72 -11.67 1.24
C PHE A 146 6.49 -12.64 2.40
N ALA A 147 5.36 -13.35 2.43
CA ALA A 147 5.07 -14.34 3.47
C ALA A 147 6.07 -15.50 3.47
N MET A 148 6.58 -15.90 2.31
CA MET A 148 7.68 -16.87 2.21
C MET A 148 9.00 -16.29 2.74
N HIS A 149 9.31 -15.03 2.38
CA HIS A 149 10.50 -14.32 2.84
C HIS A 149 10.54 -14.21 4.38
N GLU A 150 9.44 -13.79 5.01
CA GLU A 150 9.33 -13.67 6.47
C GLU A 150 9.50 -15.01 7.20
N ARG A 151 9.08 -16.14 6.60
CA ARG A 151 9.29 -17.47 7.18
C ARG A 151 10.73 -17.98 7.10
N SER A 152 11.53 -17.41 6.20
CA SER A 152 12.93 -17.82 6.00
C SER A 152 13.94 -16.99 6.81
N ARG A 153 13.47 -15.97 7.53
CA ARG A 153 14.25 -15.14 8.45
C ARG A 153 14.30 -15.76 9.84
#